data_AF-A0A418RM21-F1
#
_entry.id   AF-A0A418RM21-F1
#
_cell.length_a   1.000
_cell.length_b   1.000
_cell.length_c   1.000
_cell.angle_alpha   90.00
_cell.angle_beta   90.00
_cell.angle_gamma   90.00
#
_symmetry.space_group_name_H-M   'P 1'
#
loop_
_entity.id
_entity.type
_entity.pdbx_description
1 polymer ?
#
loop_
_entity_poly.entity_id
_entity_poly.type
_entity_poly.pdbx_seq_one_letter_code
_entity_poly.pdbx_strand_id
1 'polypeptide(L)'
;EVGYGARNLHHLSSLSLAPSYLEHSTEIVLAQDLYPERLVGDEPEELEVIPWKLNNINELLATGECTEARSIAALFMTLEYFKNS
;
A
#
# COMPACT_ATOMS: atom_id res chain seq x y z
N GLU A 1 -9.39 -7.31 3.95
CA GLU A 1 -8.26 -8.14 3.45
C GLU A 1 -7.26 -8.46 4.55
N VAL A 2 -6.51 -7.49 5.09
CA VAL A 2 -5.43 -7.76 6.07
C VAL A 2 -5.88 -7.97 7.53
N GLY A 3 -7.19 -7.95 7.82
CA GLY A 3 -7.73 -8.16 9.17
C GLY A 3 -7.68 -6.94 10.12
N TYR A 4 -7.48 -5.75 9.57
CA TYR A 4 -7.48 -4.50 10.31
C TYR A 4 -8.35 -3.44 9.65
N GLY A 5 -9.03 -2.64 10.48
CA GLY A 5 -9.56 -1.33 10.14
C GLY A 5 -8.55 -0.24 10.52
N ALA A 6 -8.78 0.99 10.08
CA ALA A 6 -7.92 2.15 10.37
C ALA A 6 -8.75 3.32 10.87
N ARG A 7 -8.25 4.06 11.87
CA ARG A 7 -8.92 5.28 12.36
C ARG A 7 -8.52 6.52 11.56
N ASN A 8 -7.30 6.51 11.03
CA ASN A 8 -6.76 7.62 10.25
C ASN A 8 -6.45 7.14 8.84
N LEU A 9 -7.16 7.69 7.86
CA LEU A 9 -6.92 7.46 6.43
C LEU A 9 -6.44 8.77 5.81
N HIS A 10 -5.26 8.73 5.19
CA HIS A 10 -4.67 9.89 4.53
C HIS A 10 -4.45 9.58 3.06
N HIS A 11 -5.08 10.34 2.16
CA HIS A 11 -4.86 10.21 0.72
C HIS A 11 -3.50 10.82 0.36
N LEU A 12 -2.63 10.03 -0.26
CA LEU A 12 -1.29 10.45 -0.67
C LEU A 12 -1.26 10.91 -2.12
N SER A 13 -1.89 10.17 -3.04
CA SER A 13 -1.85 10.47 -4.47
C SER A 13 -2.84 9.63 -5.28
N SER A 14 -3.04 10.02 -6.54
CA SER A 14 -3.77 9.27 -7.56
C SER A 14 -2.81 8.94 -8.71
N LEU A 15 -2.65 7.65 -9.03
CA LEU A 15 -1.71 7.17 -10.05
C LEU A 15 -2.45 6.68 -11.29
N SER A 16 -2.12 7.21 -12.47
CA SER A 16 -2.56 6.62 -13.74
C SER A 16 -1.58 5.52 -14.17
N LEU A 17 -2.11 4.45 -14.77
CA LEU A 17 -1.28 3.33 -15.25
C LEU A 17 -0.72 3.59 -16.66
N ALA A 18 -1.59 4.01 -17.57
CA ALA A 18 -1.24 4.26 -18.97
C ALA A 18 -2.15 5.39 -19.48
N PRO A 19 -1.87 6.67 -19.17
CA PRO A 19 -2.83 7.77 -19.36
C PRO A 19 -3.24 7.98 -20.82
N SER A 20 -2.43 7.53 -21.78
CA SER A 20 -2.76 7.60 -23.22
C SER A 20 -3.69 6.48 -23.69
N TYR A 21 -3.94 5.46 -22.87
CA TYR A 21 -4.68 4.25 -23.25
C TYR A 21 -5.79 3.88 -22.26
N LEU A 22 -5.64 4.26 -20.99
CA LEU A 22 -6.53 3.89 -19.89
C LEU A 22 -6.85 5.13 -19.06
N GLU A 23 -8.13 5.34 -18.80
CA GLU A 23 -8.63 6.42 -17.92
C GLU A 23 -8.68 6.00 -16.44
N HIS A 24 -8.24 4.78 -16.11
CA HIS A 24 -8.24 4.28 -14.73
C HIS A 24 -7.11 4.90 -13.89
N SER A 25 -7.47 5.39 -12.70
CA SER A 25 -6.53 5.77 -11.65
C SER A 25 -6.54 4.74 -10.51
N THR A 26 -5.40 4.62 -9.84
CA THR A 26 -5.25 3.92 -8.56
C THR A 26 -5.05 4.96 -7.47
N GLU A 27 -5.90 4.96 -6.46
CA GLU A 27 -5.80 5.87 -5.31
C GLU A 27 -4.88 5.26 -4.25
N ILE A 28 -3.88 6.02 -3.81
CA ILE A 28 -2.96 5.61 -2.75
C ILE A 28 -3.40 6.26 -1.44
N VAL A 29 -3.76 5.43 -0.46
CA VAL A 29 -4.21 5.86 0.87
C VAL A 29 -3.32 5.23 1.94
N LEU A 30 -2.77 6.07 2.82
CA LEU A 30 -2.04 5.65 4.01
C LEU A 30 -3.02 5.44 5.17
N ALA A 31 -3.08 4.20 5.66
CA ALA A 31 -3.89 3.80 6.79
C ALA A 31 -3.05 3.73 8.08
N GLN A 32 -3.50 4.43 9.13
CA GLN A 32 -2.81 4.54 10.41
C GLN A 32 -3.78 4.36 11.58
N ASP A 33 -3.21 4.13 12.76
CA ASP A 33 -3.97 3.83 13.98
C ASP A 33 -4.92 2.65 13.74
N LEU A 34 -4.28 1.51 13.40
CA LEU A 34 -4.96 0.29 12.99
C LEU A 34 -5.59 -0.41 14.21
N TYR A 35 -6.75 -1.00 14.00
CA TYR A 35 -7.43 -1.83 15.01
C TYR A 35 -7.89 -3.16 14.39
N PRO A 36 -7.90 -4.26 15.16
CA PRO A 36 -8.34 -5.55 14.64
C PRO A 36 -9.79 -5.47 14.16
N GLU A 37 -10.01 -5.79 12.89
CA GLU A 37 -11.32 -5.86 12.27
C GLU A 37 -11.21 -6.72 11.01
N ARG A 38 -11.77 -7.93 11.05
CA ARG A 38 -11.79 -8.84 9.92
C ARG A 38 -13.21 -8.93 9.36
N LEU A 39 -13.36 -8.49 8.12
CA LEU A 39 -14.58 -8.65 7.34
C LEU A 39 -14.45 -9.88 6.43
N VAL A 40 -15.58 -10.47 6.06
CA VAL A 40 -15.64 -11.54 5.06
C VAL A 40 -15.25 -10.94 3.72
N GLY A 41 -14.19 -11.47 3.11
CA GLY A 41 -13.76 -11.11 1.75
C GLY A 41 -14.35 -12.05 0.71
N ASP A 42 -14.24 -11.66 -0.55
CA ASP A 42 -14.74 -12.44 -1.69
C ASP A 42 -13.75 -13.50 -2.18
N GLU A 43 -12.47 -13.35 -1.83
CA GLU A 43 -11.41 -14.28 -2.24
C GLU A 43 -11.49 -15.61 -1.45
N PRO A 44 -11.35 -16.77 -2.13
CA PRO A 44 -11.43 -18.08 -1.51
C PRO A 44 -10.18 -18.47 -0.71
N GLU A 45 -9.05 -17.82 -0.95
CA GLU A 45 -7.74 -18.10 -0.33
C GLU A 45 -7.44 -17.11 0.81
N GLU A 46 -6.75 -17.57 1.86
CA GLU A 46 -6.27 -16.68 2.91
C GLU A 46 -5.03 -15.91 2.46
N LEU A 47 -5.06 -14.59 2.62
CA LEU A 47 -3.93 -13.71 2.33
C LEU A 47 -2.90 -13.76 3.46
N GLU A 48 -1.63 -13.98 3.13
CA GLU A 48 -0.53 -13.84 4.07
C GLU A 48 -0.20 -12.35 4.29
N VAL A 49 -0.15 -11.93 5.56
CA VAL A 49 0.20 -10.56 5.94
C VAL A 49 1.63 -10.53 6.46
N ILE A 50 2.54 -9.92 5.70
CA ILE A 50 3.96 -9.80 6.06
C ILE A 50 4.24 -8.39 6.56
N PRO A 51 4.49 -8.18 7.88
CA PRO A 51 4.86 -6.87 8.38
C PRO A 51 6.28 -6.51 7.91
N TRP A 52 6.43 -5.31 7.34
CA TRP A 52 7.72 -4.82 6.88
C TRP A 52 8.07 -3.48 7.51
N LYS A 53 9.35 -3.28 7.86
CA LYS A 53 9.83 -1.99 8.36
C LYS A 53 9.95 -1.00 7.21
N LEU A 54 9.32 0.16 7.34
CA LEU A 54 9.34 1.19 6.31
C LEU A 54 10.78 1.62 5.93
N ASN A 55 11.66 1.77 6.91
CA ASN A 55 13.06 2.13 6.67
C ASN A 55 13.88 1.05 5.93
N ASN A 56 13.34 -0.16 5.75
CA ASN A 56 13.96 -1.28 5.07
C ASN A 56 13.33 -1.52 3.68
N ILE A 57 12.58 -0.58 3.09
CA ILE A 57 11.95 -0.77 1.77
C ILE A 57 12.97 -1.19 0.70
N ASN A 58 14.19 -0.65 0.72
CA ASN A 58 15.23 -1.03 -0.25
C ASN A 58 15.60 -2.52 -0.16
N GLU A 59 15.55 -3.11 1.04
CA GLU A 59 15.77 -4.56 1.22
C GLU A 59 14.63 -5.36 0.57
N LEU A 60 13.38 -4.92 0.73
CA LEU A 60 12.22 -5.54 0.08
C LEU A 60 12.37 -5.55 -1.44
N LEU A 61 12.78 -4.42 -2.04
CA LEU A 61 12.98 -4.33 -3.49
C LEU A 61 14.10 -5.25 -3.96
N ALA A 62 15.18 -5.38 -3.17
CA ALA A 62 16.29 -6.25 -3.48
C ALA A 62 15.93 -7.75 -3.46
N THR A 63 14.87 -8.14 -2.73
CA THR A 63 14.38 -9.53 -2.76
C THR A 63 13.81 -9.95 -4.11
N GLY A 64 13.29 -8.99 -4.90
CA GLY A 64 12.55 -9.26 -6.13
C GLY A 64 11.10 -9.71 -5.92
N GLU A 65 10.63 -9.82 -4.68
CA GLU A 65 9.25 -10.19 -4.36
C GLU A 65 8.26 -9.04 -4.61
N CYS A 66 8.73 -7.78 -4.57
CA CYS A 66 7.94 -6.59 -4.88
C CYS A 66 8.43 -5.94 -6.17
N THR A 67 7.71 -6.19 -7.26
CA THR A 67 8.04 -5.67 -8.61
C THR A 67 6.95 -4.78 -9.21
N GLU A 68 5.82 -4.64 -8.52
CA GLU A 68 4.66 -3.91 -9.02
C GLU A 68 4.84 -2.40 -8.81
N ALA A 69 4.75 -1.63 -9.91
CA ALA A 69 5.15 -0.23 -9.92
C ALA A 69 4.32 0.66 -8.97
N ARG A 70 3.00 0.42 -8.84
CA ARG A 70 2.13 1.23 -7.96
C ARG A 70 2.45 0.99 -6.49
N SER A 71 2.76 -0.25 -6.12
CA SER A 71 3.16 -0.66 -4.78
C SER A 71 4.49 -0.03 -4.39
N ILE A 72 5.47 -0.07 -5.31
CA ILE A 72 6.77 0.59 -5.12
C ILE A 72 6.58 2.10 -4.95
N ALA A 73 5.77 2.73 -5.82
CA ALA A 73 5.46 4.16 -5.71
C ALA A 73 4.80 4.51 -4.37
N ALA A 74 3.80 3.73 -3.93
CA ALA A 74 3.12 3.93 -2.66
C ALA A 74 4.06 3.84 -1.45
N LEU A 75 4.98 2.88 -1.47
CA LEU A 75 6.00 2.71 -0.41
C LEU A 75 6.91 3.95 -0.31
N PHE A 76 7.41 4.47 -1.44
CA PHE A 76 8.25 5.66 -1.44
C PHE A 76 7.48 6.95 -1.10
N MET A 77 6.23 7.09 -1.55
CA MET A 77 5.36 8.22 -1.15
C MET A 77 5.11 8.22 0.35
N THR A 78 4.89 7.04 0.94
CA THR A 78 4.71 6.88 2.39
C THR A 78 5.98 7.26 3.15
N LEU A 79 7.16 6.84 2.69
CA LEU A 79 8.44 7.27 3.25
C LEU A 79 8.60 8.79 3.24
N GLU A 80 8.29 9.43 2.12
CA GLU A 80 8.42 10.87 1.98
C GLU A 80 7.44 11.64 2.87
N TYR A 81 6.20 11.14 2.99
CA TYR A 81 5.21 11.68 3.92
C TYR A 81 5.75 11.71 5.36
N PHE A 82 6.35 10.63 5.85
CA PHE A 82 6.89 10.57 7.21
C PHE A 82 8.18 11.37 7.41
N LYS A 83 8.94 11.70 6.36
CA LYS A 83 10.12 12.57 6.47
C LYS A 83 9.75 14.05 6.66
N ASN A 84 8.61 14.45 6.10
CA ASN A 84 8.15 15.84 6.10
C ASN A 84 7.08 16.13 7.16
N SER A 85 6.68 15.13 7.95
CA SER A 85 5.67 15.22 9.01
C SER A 85 6.26 15.51 10.39
#